data_AF-A0A8S2TZH8-F1
#
_entry.id   AF-A0A8S2TZH8-F1
#
_cell.length_a   1.000
_cell.length_b   1.000
_cell.length_c   1.000
_cell.angle_alpha   90.00
_cell.angle_beta   90.00
_cell.angle_gamma   90.00
#
_symmetry.space_group_name_H-M   'P 1'
#
loop_
_entity.id
_entity.type
_entity.pdbx_description
1 polymer ?
#
loop_
_entity_poly.entity_id
_entity_poly.type
_entity_poly.pdbx_seq_one_letter_code
_entity_poly.pdbx_strand_id
1 'polypeptide(L)'
;DTLKRVLNGSSQNANESFHSILWSFAPKNRYSPGSIVDVCVALAVLVYNDGYQSIIPVVEQLTGGGGGYHTRVAMERCDKLRVYYEHKKKRKADVRAKMTEEERKQQEEKEQDDDEQLDDSYLPGAY
;
A
#
# COMPACT_ATOMS: atom_id res chain seq x y z
N ASP A 1 3.91 21.17 -16.51
CA ASP A 1 4.78 20.16 -17.16
C ASP A 1 4.58 18.73 -16.64
N THR A 2 3.56 18.46 -15.83
CA THR A 2 3.25 17.10 -15.30
C THR A 2 2.35 16.28 -16.22
N LEU A 3 1.54 16.94 -17.07
CA LEU A 3 0.56 16.28 -17.95
C LEU A 3 1.18 15.57 -19.17
N LYS A 4 2.35 16.01 -19.67
CA LYS A 4 2.96 15.41 -20.88
C LYS A 4 3.53 14.00 -20.65
N ARG A 5 3.86 13.62 -19.40
CA ARG A 5 4.36 12.27 -19.08
C ARG A 5 3.23 11.23 -18.99
N VAL A 6 1.97 11.66 -18.87
CA VAL A 6 0.78 10.78 -18.80
C VAL A 6 0.41 10.21 -20.19
N LEU A 7 0.70 10.94 -21.27
CA LEU A 7 0.32 10.56 -22.64
C LEU A 7 1.06 9.34 -23.20
N ASN A 8 2.20 8.93 -22.61
CA ASN A 8 3.01 7.80 -23.09
C ASN A 8 2.73 6.48 -22.34
N GLY A 9 1.54 6.32 -21.77
CA GLY A 9 1.05 5.03 -21.22
C GLY A 9 1.83 4.48 -20.04
N SER A 10 2.66 5.30 -19.38
CA SER A 10 3.57 4.88 -18.30
C SER A 10 3.28 5.53 -16.95
N SER A 11 2.16 6.26 -16.80
CA SER A 11 1.72 6.69 -15.48
C SER A 11 0.88 5.58 -14.86
N GLN A 12 1.42 4.93 -13.84
CA GLN A 12 0.55 4.40 -12.79
C GLN A 12 -0.37 5.56 -12.37
N ASN A 13 -1.68 5.33 -12.40
CA ASN A 13 -2.66 6.34 -12.07
C ASN A 13 -2.34 6.89 -10.65
N ALA A 14 -1.83 8.12 -10.58
CA ALA A 14 -1.42 8.77 -9.34
C ALA A 14 -2.55 8.74 -8.29
N ASN A 15 -3.79 8.86 -8.75
CA ASN A 15 -4.97 8.78 -7.89
C ASN A 15 -5.19 7.35 -7.38
N GLU A 16 -5.00 6.32 -8.21
CA GLU A 16 -5.08 4.92 -7.73
C GLU A 16 -4.00 4.62 -6.68
N SER A 17 -2.77 5.10 -6.90
CA SER A 17 -1.67 4.91 -5.95
C SER A 17 -1.94 5.62 -4.62
N PHE A 18 -2.38 6.89 -4.68
CA PHE A 18 -2.79 7.64 -3.50
C PHE A 18 -3.96 6.98 -2.76
N HIS A 19 -5.02 6.61 -3.48
CA HIS A 19 -6.19 5.96 -2.89
C HIS A 19 -5.83 4.60 -2.28
N SER A 20 -4.93 3.83 -2.90
CA SER A 20 -4.45 2.57 -2.33
C SER A 20 -3.87 2.78 -0.92
N ILE A 21 -3.05 3.83 -0.74
CA ILE A 21 -2.48 4.19 0.55
C ILE A 21 -3.58 4.66 1.52
N LEU A 22 -4.48 5.55 1.09
CA LEU A 22 -5.58 6.02 1.93
C LEU A 22 -6.43 4.88 2.47
N TRP A 23 -6.81 3.92 1.61
CA TRP A 23 -7.64 2.79 2.00
C TRP A 23 -6.89 1.74 2.81
N SER A 24 -5.55 1.71 2.75
CA SER A 24 -4.75 0.91 3.71
C SER A 24 -4.83 1.47 5.14
N PHE A 25 -5.03 2.78 5.30
CA PHE A 25 -5.21 3.41 6.60
C PHE A 25 -6.66 3.41 7.08
N ALA A 26 -7.61 3.65 6.17
CA ALA A 26 -9.03 3.67 6.46
C ALA A 26 -9.79 2.67 5.55
N PRO A 27 -9.77 1.36 5.86
CA PRO A 27 -10.44 0.35 5.05
C PRO A 27 -11.93 0.66 4.85
N LYS A 28 -12.40 0.58 3.61
CA LYS A 28 -13.79 0.93 3.25
C LYS A 28 -14.85 0.03 3.90
N ASN A 29 -14.46 -1.18 4.30
CA ASN A 29 -15.33 -2.15 4.95
C ASN A 29 -15.51 -1.89 6.46
N ARG A 30 -14.84 -0.88 7.03
CA ARG A 30 -14.94 -0.53 8.45
C ARG A 30 -15.40 0.91 8.61
N TYR A 31 -16.40 1.10 9.48
CA TYR A 31 -16.81 2.45 9.88
C TYR A 31 -15.66 3.18 10.58
N SER A 32 -15.38 4.40 10.13
CA SER A 32 -14.41 5.32 10.74
C SER A 32 -15.06 6.70 10.89
N PRO A 33 -15.00 7.33 12.07
CA PRO A 33 -15.41 8.73 12.25
C PRO A 33 -14.67 9.65 11.28
N GLY A 34 -15.31 10.75 10.87
CA GLY A 34 -14.72 11.72 9.93
C GLY A 34 -13.35 12.25 10.38
N SER A 35 -13.19 12.50 11.69
CA SER A 35 -11.91 12.91 12.27
C SER A 35 -10.78 11.89 12.10
N ILE A 36 -11.10 10.58 12.12
CA ILE A 36 -10.11 9.53 11.82
C ILE A 36 -9.76 9.55 10.34
N VAL A 37 -10.75 9.71 9.47
CA VAL A 37 -10.54 9.80 8.01
C VAL A 37 -9.64 11.00 7.67
N ASP A 38 -9.85 12.16 8.30
CA ASP A 38 -9.02 13.35 8.08
C ASP A 38 -7.54 13.09 8.44
N VAL A 39 -7.30 12.40 9.57
CA VAL A 39 -5.94 11.99 9.96
C VAL A 39 -5.36 10.99 8.96
N CYS A 40 -6.14 10.00 8.52
CA CYS A 40 -5.71 9.04 7.51
C CYS A 40 -5.36 9.73 6.18
N VAL A 41 -6.10 10.76 5.77
CA VAL A 41 -5.80 11.56 4.58
C VAL A 41 -4.48 12.30 4.75
N ALA A 42 -4.24 12.95 5.89
CA ALA A 42 -2.98 13.63 6.16
C ALA A 42 -1.78 12.67 6.13
N LEU A 43 -1.91 11.49 6.76
CA LEU A 43 -0.88 10.44 6.72
C LEU A 43 -0.69 9.89 5.30
N ALA A 44 -1.76 9.69 4.54
CA ALA A 44 -1.67 9.22 3.15
C ALA A 44 -0.92 10.21 2.27
N VAL A 45 -1.12 11.52 2.46
CA VAL A 45 -0.37 12.56 1.74
C VAL A 45 1.12 12.49 2.07
N LEU A 46 1.49 12.32 3.34
CA LEU A 46 2.89 12.18 3.75
C LEU A 46 3.53 10.94 3.10
N VAL A 47 2.89 9.77 3.23
CA VAL A 47 3.42 8.51 2.71
C VAL A 47 3.48 8.47 1.19
N TYR A 48 2.49 9.07 0.52
CA TYR A 48 2.48 9.13 -0.94
C TYR A 48 3.67 9.92 -1.49
N ASN A 49 4.00 11.06 -0.86
CA ASN A 49 5.07 11.94 -1.31
C ASN A 49 6.46 11.46 -0.86
N ASP A 50 6.60 11.10 0.41
CA ASP A 50 7.91 10.91 1.07
C ASP A 50 8.13 9.51 1.65
N GLY A 51 7.16 8.60 1.49
CA GLY A 51 7.22 7.24 2.03
C GLY A 51 6.91 7.16 3.53
N TYR A 52 6.97 5.97 4.11
CA TYR A 52 6.59 5.71 5.50
C TYR A 52 7.52 6.37 6.54
N GLN A 53 8.75 6.71 6.16
CA GLN A 53 9.67 7.46 7.05
C GLN A 53 9.11 8.84 7.45
N SER A 54 8.28 9.45 6.60
CA SER A 54 7.64 10.74 6.88
C SER A 54 6.69 10.73 8.08
N ILE A 55 6.22 9.54 8.51
CA ILE A 55 5.36 9.37 9.68
C ILE A 55 6.14 9.45 11.00
N ILE A 56 7.44 9.16 10.99
CA ILE A 56 8.29 9.15 12.20
C ILE A 56 8.18 10.45 13.03
N PRO A 57 8.35 11.66 12.46
CA PRO A 57 8.21 12.89 13.24
C PRO A 57 6.81 13.08 13.83
N VAL A 58 5.76 12.61 13.15
CA VAL A 58 4.38 12.65 13.66
C VAL A 58 4.25 11.73 14.88
N VAL A 59 4.79 10.51 14.80
CA VAL A 59 4.79 9.57 15.92
C VAL A 59 5.61 10.08 17.09
N GLU A 60 6.78 10.66 16.84
CA GLU A 60 7.63 11.26 17.87
C GLU A 60 6.91 12.37 18.63
N GLN A 61 6.22 13.27 17.93
CA GLN A 61 5.43 14.34 18.54
C GLN A 61 4.26 13.81 19.36
N LEU A 62 3.55 12.79 18.87
CA LEU A 62 2.39 12.21 19.57
C LEU A 62 2.78 11.39 20.80
N THR A 63 3.95 10.74 20.77
CA THR A 63 4.40 9.81 21.83
C THR A 63 5.43 10.42 22.77
N GLY A 64 5.88 11.66 22.53
CA GLY A 64 6.90 12.32 23.35
C GLY A 64 8.31 11.75 23.17
N GLY A 65 8.63 11.19 22.00
CA GLY A 65 9.97 10.66 21.68
C GLY A 65 10.03 9.20 21.19
N GLY A 66 8.91 8.56 20.86
CA GLY A 66 8.80 7.14 20.48
C GLY A 66 9.28 6.75 19.08
N GLY A 67 10.05 7.60 18.39
CA GLY A 67 10.70 7.31 17.09
C GLY A 67 11.94 6.41 17.23
N GLY A 68 11.84 5.35 18.03
CA GLY A 68 12.94 4.44 18.31
C GLY A 68 13.42 3.68 17.07
N TYR A 69 14.54 2.95 17.23
CA TYR A 69 15.13 2.12 16.18
C TYR A 69 14.12 1.19 15.50
N HIS A 70 13.27 0.52 16.28
CA HIS A 70 12.27 -0.42 15.76
C HIS A 70 11.23 0.26 14.87
N THR A 71 10.77 1.46 15.23
CA THR A 71 9.85 2.26 14.39
C THR A 71 10.49 2.54 13.03
N ARG A 72 11.75 2.98 13.02
CA ARG A 72 12.46 3.29 11.76
C ARG A 72 12.63 2.07 10.87
N VAL A 73 13.02 0.93 11.45
CA VAL A 73 13.17 -0.35 10.74
C VAL A 73 11.84 -0.83 10.18
N ALA A 74 10.76 -0.72 10.97
CA ALA A 74 9.42 -1.10 10.53
C ALA A 74 8.96 -0.22 9.35
N MET A 75 9.12 1.10 9.44
CA MET A 75 8.76 2.03 8.37
C MET A 75 9.56 1.78 7.09
N GLU A 76 10.86 1.47 7.20
CA GLU A 76 11.69 1.12 6.05
C GLU A 76 11.22 -0.19 5.40
N ARG A 77 10.84 -1.18 6.20
CA ARG A 77 10.25 -2.43 5.70
C ARG A 77 8.94 -2.19 4.97
N CYS A 78 8.07 -1.32 5.49
CA CYS A 78 6.82 -0.94 4.82
C CYS A 78 7.08 -0.32 3.43
N ASP A 79 8.06 0.59 3.31
CA ASP A 79 8.42 1.16 2.01
C ASP A 79 8.98 0.11 1.03
N LYS A 80 9.83 -0.81 1.52
CA LYS A 80 10.35 -1.92 0.69
C LYS A 80 9.22 -2.82 0.19
N LEU A 81 8.27 -3.17 1.06
CA LEU A 81 7.11 -3.98 0.70
C LEU A 81 6.24 -3.25 -0.32
N ARG A 82 5.98 -1.95 -0.13
CA ARG A 82 5.22 -1.13 -1.08
C ARG A 82 5.82 -1.21 -2.49
N VAL A 83 7.12 -0.96 -2.62
CA VAL A 83 7.82 -1.03 -3.92
C VAL A 83 7.77 -2.46 -4.49
N TYR A 84 7.97 -3.48 -3.65
CA TYR A 84 7.90 -4.87 -4.07
C TYR A 84 6.53 -5.25 -4.65
N TYR A 85 5.44 -4.91 -3.96
CA TYR A 85 4.08 -5.23 -4.41
C TYR A 85 3.71 -4.48 -5.68
N GLU A 86 4.15 -3.24 -5.85
CA GLU A 86 3.98 -2.51 -7.11
C GLU A 86 4.68 -3.21 -8.28
N HIS A 87 5.93 -3.63 -8.11
CA HIS A 87 6.62 -4.43 -9.12
C HIS A 87 5.97 -5.80 -9.36
N LYS A 88 5.43 -6.45 -8.31
CA LYS A 88 4.68 -7.71 -8.44
C LYS A 88 3.40 -7.48 -9.28
N LYS A 89 2.64 -6.43 -8.98
CA LYS A 89 1.42 -6.05 -9.71
C LYS A 89 1.70 -5.75 -11.18
N LYS A 90 2.77 -5.01 -11.47
CA LYS A 90 3.19 -4.72 -12.85
C LYS A 90 3.55 -5.98 -13.62
N ARG A 91 4.36 -6.87 -13.02
CA ARG A 91 4.70 -8.17 -13.61
C ARG A 91 3.45 -9.02 -13.89
N LYS A 92 2.51 -9.08 -12.95
CA LYS A 92 1.22 -9.76 -13.16
C LYS A 92 0.42 -9.15 -14.31
N ALA A 93 0.34 -7.83 -14.40
CA ALA A 93 -0.35 -7.15 -15.49
C ALA A 93 0.28 -7.45 -16.86
N ASP A 94 1.62 -7.46 -16.95
CA ASP A 94 2.35 -7.78 -18.18
C ASP A 94 2.13 -9.24 -18.63
N VAL A 95 2.07 -10.17 -17.68
CA VAL A 95 1.73 -11.58 -17.96
C VAL A 95 0.27 -11.69 -18.40
N ARG A 96 -0.66 -11.03 -17.68
CA ARG A 96 -2.10 -11.02 -18.00
C ARG A 96 -2.40 -10.45 -19.38
N ALA A 97 -1.65 -9.44 -19.82
CA ALA A 97 -1.78 -8.86 -21.16
C ALA A 97 -1.42 -9.83 -22.30
N LYS A 98 -0.68 -10.90 -22.00
CA LYS A 98 -0.23 -11.92 -22.98
C LYS A 98 -1.03 -13.22 -22.92
N MET A 99 -1.91 -13.37 -21.93
CA MET A 99 -2.72 -14.58 -21.74
C MET A 99 -4.04 -14.53 -22.49
N THR A 100 -4.52 -15.71 -22.87
CA THR A 100 -5.91 -15.90 -23.33
C THR A 100 -6.90 -15.83 -22.16
N GLU A 101 -8.19 -15.66 -22.46
CA GLU A 101 -9.23 -15.50 -21.44
C GLU A 101 -9.39 -16.74 -20.55
N GLU A 102 -9.15 -17.94 -21.09
CA GLU A 102 -9.20 -19.20 -20.35
C GLU A 102 -8.05 -19.33 -19.35
N GLU A 103 -6.83 -18.97 -19.77
CA GLU A 103 -5.63 -18.96 -18.92
C GLU A 103 -5.76 -17.94 -17.77
N ARG A 104 -6.40 -16.78 -18.05
CA ARG A 104 -6.68 -15.76 -17.02
C ARG A 104 -7.59 -16.27 -15.92
N LYS A 105 -8.68 -16.97 -16.27
CA LYS A 105 -9.61 -17.52 -15.28
C LYS A 105 -8.96 -18.56 -14.38
N GLN A 106 -8.17 -19.47 -14.96
CA GLN A 106 -7.43 -20.48 -14.19
C GLN A 106 -6.39 -19.86 -13.24
N GLN A 107 -5.79 -18.73 -13.62
CA GLN A 107 -4.85 -18.03 -12.76
C GLN A 107 -5.56 -17.23 -11.64
N GLU A 108 -6.72 -16.64 -11.91
CA GLU A 108 -7.51 -15.93 -10.90
C GLU A 108 -8.03 -16.87 -9.80
N GLU A 109 -8.44 -18.10 -10.14
CA GLU A 109 -8.83 -19.12 -9.17
C GLU A 109 -7.65 -19.52 -8.26
N LYS A 110 -6.46 -19.76 -8.84
CA LYS A 110 -5.25 -20.08 -8.06
C LYS A 110 -4.81 -18.94 -7.14
N GLU A 111 -4.94 -17.69 -7.58
CA GLU A 111 -4.53 -16.53 -6.79
C GLU A 111 -5.50 -16.24 -5.61
N GLN A 112 -6.79 -16.59 -5.74
CA GLN A 112 -7.74 -16.50 -4.63
C GLN A 112 -7.39 -17.48 -3.50
N ASP A 113 -7.02 -18.71 -3.85
CA ASP A 113 -6.60 -19.73 -2.87
C ASP A 113 -5.31 -19.32 -2.13
N ASP A 114 -4.36 -18.66 -2.81
CA ASP A 114 -3.10 -18.20 -2.22
C ASP A 114 -3.28 -17.01 -1.25
N ASP A 115 -4.15 -16.05 -1.58
CA ASP A 115 -4.43 -14.89 -0.72
C ASP A 115 -5.22 -15.29 0.55
N GLU A 116 -6.08 -16.32 0.47
CA GLU A 116 -6.77 -16.91 1.63
C GLU A 116 -5.78 -17.57 2.63
N GLN A 117 -4.67 -18.14 2.13
CA GLN A 117 -3.62 -18.74 2.97
C GLN A 117 -2.68 -17.72 3.64
N LEU A 118 -2.58 -16.50 3.11
CA LEU A 118 -1.70 -15.45 3.65
C LEU A 118 -2.30 -14.72 4.88
N ASP A 119 -3.63 -14.75 5.04
CA ASP A 119 -4.37 -14.16 6.16
C ASP A 119 -4.20 -14.95 7.48
N ASP A 120 -3.83 -16.24 7.41
CA ASP A 120 -3.56 -17.10 8.57
C ASP A 120 -2.21 -16.80 9.27
N SER A 121 -1.47 -15.76 8.86
CA SER A 121 -0.20 -15.36 9.47
C SER A 121 -0.33 -14.43 10.70
N TYR A 122 -1.55 -14.20 11.21
CA TYR A 122 -1.75 -13.51 12.49
C TYR A 122 -1.17 -14.35 13.64
N LEU A 123 0.01 -13.97 14.14
CA LEU A 123 0.58 -14.47 15.39
C LEU A 123 0.04 -13.63 16.56
N PRO A 124 -0.88 -14.15 17.39
CA PRO A 124 -1.29 -13.47 18.62
C PRO A 124 -0.14 -13.60 19.62
N GLY A 125 0.53 -12.49 19.98
CA GLY A 125 1.47 -12.48 21.10
C GLY A 125 2.88 -11.90 20.86
N ALA A 126 3.13 -11.16 19.78
CA ALA A 126 4.36 -10.38 19.66
C ALA A 126 4.23 -9.05 20.43
N TYR A 127 4.35 -9.12 21.77
CA TYR A 127 4.64 -7.99 22.65
C TYR A 127 6.10 -8.07 23.11
#